data_AF-A0A955RRH8-F1
#
_entry.id   AF-A0A955RRH8-F1
#
_cell.length_a   1.000
_cell.length_b   1.000
_cell.length_c   1.000
_cell.angle_alpha   90.00
_cell.angle_beta   90.00
_cell.angle_gamma   90.00
#
_symmetry.space_group_name_H-M   'P 1'
#
loop_
_entity.id
_entity.type
_entity.pdbx_description
1 polymer ?
#
loop_
_entity_poly.entity_id
_entity_poly.type
_entity_poly.pdbx_seq_one_letter_code
_entity_poly.pdbx_strand_id
1 'polypeptide(L)'
;MQRVSVNRLGRFLDGWSQLIEGKGDSAQAVRDNLAQRIRERTIPKLEITPIYGVSGRTALARPYILTKTHNGYTSAIFIESYGEDLYVSWRTFQKPLSLLNLILILIMLLVGVAFVWTIVTWLYRFYSLYISGFLLTFLWEGGMFYGSLIIQVIIFLSWIGTIFYLLFGEWDKPSSSKPSRIQQILGVLLIPLIIPILSLFRWMGSIAPSDSSLPINLFSFSVVPYVITLFIIVAAALTYKVWFKNSFSTTIFDSPTIFDADDAIALSLSVHKSLLHALDQVGIDTSQLRLHNETTQGRIGESV
;
A
#
# COMPACT_ATOMS: atom_id res chain seq x y z
N MET A 1 34.41 -4.45 -9.38
CA MET A 1 33.69 -4.70 -8.11
C MET A 1 32.56 -3.71 -7.97
N GLN A 2 31.34 -4.18 -7.66
CA GLN A 2 30.17 -3.32 -7.53
C GLN A 2 30.19 -2.59 -6.17
N ARG A 3 30.12 -1.25 -6.19
CA ARG A 3 29.96 -0.45 -4.97
C ARG A 3 28.47 -0.33 -4.66
N VAL A 4 28.06 -0.76 -3.46
CA VAL A 4 26.67 -0.64 -2.99
C VAL A 4 26.64 0.24 -1.76
N SER A 5 25.70 1.18 -1.71
CA SER A 5 25.50 1.97 -0.49
C SER A 5 24.71 1.15 0.51
N VAL A 6 25.23 1.00 1.73
CA VAL A 6 24.57 0.23 2.81
C VAL A 6 23.18 0.81 3.12
N ASN A 7 23.02 2.13 3.02
CA ASN A 7 21.74 2.83 3.20
C ASN A 7 20.70 2.50 2.12
N ARG A 8 21.09 1.86 1.02
CA ARG A 8 20.20 1.40 -0.05
C ARG A 8 19.79 -0.07 0.09
N LEU A 9 20.32 -0.79 1.09
CA LEU A 9 19.95 -2.19 1.32
C LEU A 9 18.51 -2.34 1.83
N GLY A 10 17.99 -1.30 2.49
CA GLY A 10 16.57 -1.17 2.80
C GLY A 10 16.29 -0.69 4.21
N ARG A 11 15.12 -1.06 4.75
CA ARG A 11 14.73 -0.72 6.12
C ARG A 11 15.51 -1.59 7.09
N PHE A 12 16.19 -0.97 8.04
CA PHE A 12 16.88 -1.69 9.12
C PHE A 12 15.85 -2.41 10.00
N LEU A 13 16.09 -3.71 10.24
CA LEU A 13 15.26 -4.54 11.11
C LEU A 13 15.98 -4.80 12.43
N ASP A 14 17.19 -5.33 12.34
CA ASP A 14 17.95 -5.82 13.49
C ASP A 14 19.46 -5.76 13.20
N GLY A 15 20.28 -5.78 14.25
CA GLY A 15 21.73 -5.83 14.11
C GLY A 15 22.44 -6.03 15.43
N TRP A 16 23.68 -6.50 15.31
CA TRP A 16 24.59 -6.73 16.42
C TRP A 16 25.97 -6.21 16.04
N SER A 17 26.70 -5.69 17.03
CA SER A 17 28.08 -5.28 16.84
C SER A 17 28.88 -5.46 18.12
N GLN A 18 30.15 -5.83 17.97
CA GLN A 18 31.09 -5.96 19.06
C GLN A 18 32.50 -5.59 18.61
N LEU A 19 33.25 -4.99 19.52
CA LEU A 19 34.70 -4.79 19.42
C LEU A 19 35.39 -5.86 20.28
N ILE A 20 36.38 -6.54 19.71
CA ILE A 20 37.14 -7.62 20.35
C ILE A 20 38.60 -7.15 20.46
N GLU A 21 39.07 -7.00 21.68
CA GLU A 21 40.37 -6.39 21.96
C GLU A 21 41.55 -7.28 21.52
N GLY A 22 42.58 -6.67 20.93
CA GLY A 22 43.85 -7.34 20.59
C GLY A 22 43.75 -8.44 19.52
N LYS A 23 42.70 -8.43 18.69
CA LYS A 23 42.44 -9.44 17.65
C LYS A 23 42.38 -8.87 16.23
N GLY A 24 42.83 -7.64 16.00
CA GLY A 24 42.75 -6.96 14.70
C GLY A 24 43.32 -7.77 13.54
N ASP A 25 44.47 -8.42 13.73
CA ASP A 25 45.14 -9.23 12.70
C ASP A 25 44.32 -10.45 12.24
N SER A 26 43.32 -10.86 13.03
CA SER A 26 42.45 -12.00 12.73
C SER A 26 41.32 -11.66 11.73
N ALA A 27 41.13 -10.39 11.35
CA ALA A 27 39.99 -9.94 10.56
C ALA A 27 39.80 -10.71 9.25
N GLN A 28 40.89 -10.95 8.50
CA GLN A 28 40.82 -11.67 7.23
C GLN A 28 40.47 -13.15 7.43
N ALA A 29 41.10 -13.81 8.40
CA ALA A 29 40.82 -15.21 8.73
C ALA A 29 39.36 -15.42 9.15
N VAL A 30 38.81 -14.50 9.96
CA VAL A 30 37.39 -14.53 10.37
C VAL A 30 36.47 -14.35 9.17
N ARG A 31 36.79 -13.45 8.23
CA ARG A 31 36.01 -13.26 6.99
C ARG A 31 35.98 -14.52 6.14
N ASP A 32 37.12 -15.16 5.94
CA ASP A 32 37.25 -16.35 5.10
C ASP A 32 36.51 -17.55 5.72
N ASN A 33 36.70 -17.77 7.04
CA ASN A 33 35.99 -18.79 7.80
C ASN A 33 34.47 -18.58 7.79
N LEU A 34 34.02 -17.33 7.94
CA LEU A 34 32.60 -17.02 7.88
C LEU A 34 32.00 -17.31 6.50
N ALA A 35 32.66 -16.84 5.44
CA ALA A 35 32.19 -17.07 4.06
C ALA A 35 32.14 -18.57 3.72
N GLN A 36 33.09 -19.36 4.23
CA GLN A 36 33.06 -20.82 4.12
C GLN A 36 31.87 -21.42 4.88
N ARG A 37 31.69 -21.08 6.16
CA ARG A 37 30.61 -21.65 7.00
C ARG A 37 29.21 -21.33 6.48
N ILE A 38 28.97 -20.12 5.99
CA ILE A 38 27.65 -19.77 5.43
C ILE A 38 27.36 -20.63 4.19
N ARG A 39 28.38 -20.92 3.36
CA ARG A 39 28.24 -21.84 2.21
C ARG A 39 27.95 -23.27 2.64
N GLU A 40 28.61 -23.76 3.69
CA GLU A 40 28.42 -25.13 4.21
C GLU A 40 27.04 -25.37 4.83
N ARG A 41 26.38 -24.34 5.37
CA ARG A 41 25.06 -24.47 6.01
C ARG A 41 23.90 -24.76 5.06
N THR A 42 24.11 -24.71 3.75
CA THR A 42 23.08 -24.98 2.72
C THR A 42 21.74 -24.32 3.03
N ILE A 43 21.75 -23.04 3.40
CA ILE A 43 20.50 -22.30 3.67
C ILE A 43 19.76 -22.19 2.34
N PRO A 44 18.51 -22.69 2.24
CA PRO A 44 17.80 -22.71 0.97
C PRO A 44 17.71 -21.32 0.35
N LYS A 45 18.13 -21.20 -0.92
CA LYS A 45 18.04 -19.98 -1.72
C LYS A 45 18.79 -18.77 -1.13
N LEU A 46 19.83 -19.01 -0.33
CA LEU A 46 20.68 -17.94 0.17
C LEU A 46 21.74 -17.57 -0.88
N GLU A 47 21.73 -16.32 -1.32
CA GLU A 47 22.78 -15.75 -2.17
C GLU A 47 23.82 -15.08 -1.29
N ILE A 48 25.09 -15.45 -1.45
CA ILE A 48 26.22 -14.85 -0.73
C ILE A 48 27.06 -14.07 -1.73
N THR A 49 27.20 -12.77 -1.51
CA THR A 49 27.94 -11.89 -2.42
C THR A 49 28.92 -11.03 -1.61
N PRO A 50 30.24 -11.19 -1.81
CA PRO A 50 31.21 -10.24 -1.26
C PRO A 50 31.08 -8.92 -2.01
N ILE A 51 30.85 -7.83 -1.29
CA ILE A 51 30.75 -6.48 -1.86
C ILE A 51 31.66 -5.51 -1.13
N TYR A 52 31.93 -4.38 -1.76
CA TYR A 52 32.53 -3.23 -1.11
C TYR A 52 31.45 -2.18 -0.88
N GLY A 53 31.03 -2.04 0.37
CA GLY A 53 29.99 -1.12 0.81
C GLY A 53 30.54 0.28 1.06
N VAL A 54 29.78 1.31 0.71
CA VAL A 54 30.16 2.72 0.95
C VAL A 54 29.08 3.41 1.79
N SER A 55 29.49 3.99 2.93
CA SER A 55 28.60 4.73 3.84
C SER A 55 28.58 6.22 3.52
N GLY A 56 28.04 6.60 2.35
CA GLY A 56 27.97 7.99 1.89
C GLY A 56 28.77 8.25 0.62
N ARG A 57 28.82 9.50 0.15
CA ARG A 57 29.52 9.87 -1.11
C ARG A 57 31.05 9.87 -0.98
N THR A 58 31.56 10.15 0.22
CA THR A 58 33.00 10.35 0.50
C THR A 58 33.60 9.29 1.42
N ALA A 59 32.80 8.34 1.91
CA ALA A 59 33.30 7.31 2.82
C ALA A 59 34.22 6.32 2.10
N LEU A 60 35.21 5.82 2.84
CA LEU A 60 36.05 4.73 2.37
C LEU A 60 35.19 3.48 2.13
N ALA A 61 35.48 2.79 1.03
CA ALA A 61 34.84 1.53 0.72
C ALA A 61 35.28 0.46 1.72
N ARG A 62 34.33 -0.21 2.34
CA ARG A 62 34.54 -1.23 3.37
C ARG A 62 34.08 -2.60 2.84
N PRO A 63 34.82 -3.69 3.07
CA PRO A 63 34.39 -5.02 2.63
C PRO A 63 33.21 -5.50 3.49
N TYR A 64 32.11 -5.87 2.83
CA TYR A 64 30.96 -6.52 3.47
C TYR A 64 30.71 -7.88 2.81
N ILE A 65 30.23 -8.83 3.61
CA ILE A 65 29.62 -10.06 3.11
C ILE A 65 28.11 -9.83 3.14
N LEU A 66 27.48 -9.77 1.97
CA LEU A 66 26.01 -9.76 1.90
C LEU A 66 25.50 -11.18 1.82
N THR A 67 24.45 -11.43 2.59
CA THR A 67 23.62 -12.62 2.46
C THR A 67 22.20 -12.17 2.14
N LYS A 68 21.60 -12.72 1.09
CA LYS A 68 20.28 -12.31 0.63
C LYS A 68 19.37 -13.53 0.52
N THR A 69 18.15 -13.39 1.03
CA THR A 69 17.09 -14.39 0.92
C THR A 69 16.12 -14.04 -0.21
N HIS A 70 15.33 -15.02 -0.64
CA HIS A 70 14.33 -14.80 -1.70
C HIS A 70 13.22 -13.81 -1.29
N ASN A 71 12.91 -13.72 0.01
CA ASN A 71 11.89 -12.79 0.55
C ASN A 71 12.39 -11.34 0.65
N GLY A 72 13.58 -11.05 0.14
CA GLY A 72 14.11 -9.68 0.10
C GLY A 72 14.77 -9.23 1.40
N TYR A 73 15.00 -10.12 2.37
CA TYR A 73 15.86 -9.82 3.50
C TYR A 73 17.32 -9.91 3.10
N THR A 74 18.10 -8.91 3.48
CA THR A 74 19.53 -8.83 3.22
C THR A 74 20.27 -8.59 4.52
N SER A 75 21.15 -9.49 4.93
CA SER A 75 22.05 -9.26 6.06
C SER A 75 23.43 -8.85 5.54
N ALA A 76 23.91 -7.70 6.00
CA ALA A 76 25.24 -7.18 5.72
C ALA A 76 26.14 -7.44 6.92
N ILE A 77 27.22 -8.19 6.69
CA ILE A 77 28.18 -8.56 7.73
C ILE A 77 29.48 -7.80 7.46
N PHE A 78 29.99 -7.14 8.49
CA PHE A 78 31.20 -6.34 8.46
C PHE A 78 32.19 -6.87 9.48
N ILE A 79 33.40 -7.19 9.01
CA ILE A 79 34.51 -7.69 9.83
C ILE A 79 35.76 -6.96 9.35
N GLU A 80 36.36 -6.16 10.22
CA GLU A 80 37.57 -5.41 9.89
C GLU A 80 38.41 -5.16 11.14
N SER A 81 39.72 -4.97 10.95
CA SER A 81 40.58 -4.46 12.01
C SER A 81 40.27 -3.00 12.31
N TYR A 82 40.31 -2.64 13.59
CA TYR A 82 40.19 -1.29 14.10
C TYR A 82 41.38 -1.01 15.02
N GLY A 83 42.54 -0.75 14.41
CA GLY A 83 43.81 -0.74 15.15
C GLY A 83 44.21 -2.15 15.55
N GLU A 84 44.50 -2.35 16.84
CA GLU A 84 44.83 -3.66 17.42
C GLU A 84 43.59 -4.53 17.66
N ASP A 85 42.40 -3.94 17.56
CA ASP A 85 41.14 -4.59 17.86
C ASP A 85 40.44 -5.10 16.61
N LEU A 86 39.56 -6.07 16.78
CA LEU A 86 38.70 -6.62 15.73
C LEU A 86 37.28 -6.09 15.92
N TYR A 87 36.78 -5.32 14.94
CA TYR A 87 35.39 -4.90 14.93
C TYR A 87 34.56 -5.84 14.05
N VAL A 88 33.47 -6.33 14.64
CA VAL A 88 32.55 -7.25 13.98
C VAL A 88 31.14 -6.72 14.15
N SER A 89 30.38 -6.68 13.05
CA SER A 89 28.96 -6.38 13.12
C SER A 89 28.19 -7.08 12.02
N TRP A 90 26.91 -7.30 12.25
CA TRP A 90 25.97 -7.64 11.19
C TRP A 90 24.70 -6.83 11.36
N ARG A 91 24.04 -6.54 10.23
CA ARG A 91 22.76 -5.81 10.20
C ARG A 91 21.86 -6.44 9.17
N THR A 92 20.61 -6.68 9.53
CA THR A 92 19.58 -7.22 8.64
C THR A 92 18.66 -6.10 8.16
N PHE A 93 18.45 -6.07 6.85
CA PHE A 93 17.62 -5.08 6.17
C PHE A 93 16.49 -5.78 5.42
N GLN A 94 15.31 -5.16 5.42
CA GLN A 94 14.21 -5.51 4.53
C GLN A 94 14.30 -4.65 3.28
N LYS A 95 14.42 -5.26 2.10
CA LYS A 95 14.43 -4.54 0.82
C LYS A 95 13.15 -3.67 0.72
N PRO A 96 13.27 -2.39 0.35
CA PRO A 96 12.10 -1.56 0.14
C PRO A 96 11.32 -2.08 -1.08
N LEU A 97 10.03 -1.77 -1.15
CA LEU A 97 9.21 -2.17 -2.29
C LEU A 97 9.88 -1.79 -3.60
N SER A 98 9.64 -2.64 -4.62
CA SER A 98 10.09 -2.34 -5.96
C SER A 98 9.54 -0.98 -6.41
N LEU A 99 10.37 -0.20 -7.12
CA LEU A 99 10.00 1.09 -7.69
C LEU A 99 8.68 1.04 -8.50
N LEU A 100 8.33 -0.14 -9.00
CA LEU A 100 7.07 -0.42 -9.67
C LEU A 100 5.84 -0.19 -8.77
N ASN A 101 5.87 -0.61 -7.50
CA ASN A 101 4.73 -0.39 -6.59
C ASN A 101 4.55 1.10 -6.28
N LEU A 102 5.65 1.85 -6.16
CA LEU A 102 5.59 3.31 -5.98
C LEU A 102 4.99 3.99 -7.22
N ILE A 103 5.41 3.58 -8.42
CA ILE A 103 4.79 4.05 -9.67
C ILE A 103 3.30 3.73 -9.71
N LEU A 104 2.90 2.53 -9.29
CA LEU A 104 1.50 2.12 -9.30
C LEU A 104 0.67 2.98 -8.33
N ILE A 105 1.18 3.27 -7.14
CA ILE A 105 0.54 4.19 -6.18
C ILE A 105 0.40 5.59 -6.79
N LEU A 106 1.44 6.09 -7.45
CA LEU A 106 1.39 7.40 -8.13
C LEU A 106 0.35 7.43 -9.25
N ILE A 107 0.26 6.37 -10.06
CA ILE A 107 -0.76 6.24 -11.11
C ILE A 107 -2.16 6.23 -10.49
N MET A 108 -2.38 5.46 -9.42
CA MET A 108 -3.67 5.45 -8.73
C MET A 108 -4.06 6.83 -8.19
N LEU A 109 -3.09 7.59 -7.66
CA LEU A 109 -3.32 8.95 -7.19
C LEU A 109 -3.68 9.90 -8.34
N LEU A 110 -2.96 9.84 -9.46
CA LEU A 110 -3.26 10.64 -10.65
C LEU A 110 -4.65 10.33 -11.22
N VAL A 111 -5.03 9.05 -11.27
CA VAL A 111 -6.38 8.63 -11.67
C VAL A 111 -7.43 9.20 -10.71
N GLY A 112 -7.18 9.15 -9.40
CA GLY A 112 -8.06 9.75 -8.39
C GLY A 112 -8.21 11.27 -8.53
N VAL A 113 -7.15 11.99 -8.88
CA VAL A 113 -7.23 13.45 -9.11
C VAL A 113 -8.00 13.77 -10.39
N ALA A 114 -7.69 13.09 -11.50
CA ALA A 114 -8.42 13.27 -12.76
C ALA A 114 -9.91 12.99 -12.61
N PHE A 115 -10.24 12.02 -11.76
CA PHE A 115 -11.60 11.67 -11.40
C PHE A 115 -12.34 12.78 -10.66
N VAL A 116 -11.75 13.31 -9.57
CA VAL A 116 -12.33 14.42 -8.80
C VAL A 116 -12.51 15.63 -9.71
N TRP A 117 -11.52 15.93 -10.55
CA TRP A 117 -11.60 17.00 -11.54
C TRP A 117 -12.77 16.82 -12.52
N THR A 118 -12.98 15.59 -13.00
CA THR A 118 -14.09 15.26 -13.90
C THR A 118 -15.44 15.48 -13.21
N ILE A 119 -15.58 15.06 -11.94
CA ILE A 119 -16.79 15.30 -11.13
C ILE A 119 -17.04 16.79 -10.94
N VAL A 120 -16.03 17.55 -10.55
CA VAL A 120 -16.15 19.01 -10.33
C VAL A 120 -16.55 19.71 -11.62
N THR A 121 -15.92 19.36 -12.74
CA THR A 121 -16.24 19.94 -14.06
C THR A 121 -17.66 19.59 -14.47
N TRP A 122 -18.10 18.36 -14.21
CA TRP A 122 -19.46 17.91 -14.49
C TRP A 122 -20.48 18.65 -13.63
N LEU A 123 -20.26 18.77 -12.33
CA LEU A 123 -21.10 19.53 -11.40
C LEU A 123 -21.18 21.01 -11.78
N TYR A 124 -20.06 21.61 -12.19
CA TYR A 124 -20.02 22.99 -12.65
C TYR A 124 -20.84 23.18 -13.93
N ARG A 125 -20.70 22.30 -14.92
CA ARG A 125 -21.50 22.33 -16.15
C ARG A 125 -22.99 22.11 -15.88
N PHE A 126 -23.30 21.16 -14.99
CA PHE A 126 -24.66 20.89 -14.57
C PHE A 126 -25.27 22.12 -13.91
N TYR A 127 -24.57 22.74 -12.96
CA TYR A 127 -24.99 23.98 -12.30
C TYR A 127 -25.18 25.14 -13.28
N SER A 128 -24.25 25.35 -14.23
CA SER A 128 -24.36 26.43 -15.22
C SER A 128 -25.55 26.23 -16.17
N LEU A 129 -25.79 25.00 -16.61
CA LEU A 129 -26.92 24.66 -17.48
C LEU A 129 -28.25 24.74 -16.73
N TYR A 130 -28.27 24.26 -15.47
CA TYR A 130 -29.47 24.38 -14.64
C TYR A 130 -29.80 25.83 -14.33
N ILE A 131 -28.84 26.68 -14.01
CA ILE A 131 -29.11 28.10 -13.74
C ILE A 131 -29.54 28.85 -14.99
N SER A 132 -28.84 28.65 -16.11
CA SER A 132 -29.22 29.31 -17.36
C SER A 132 -30.59 28.84 -17.84
N GLY A 133 -30.85 27.53 -17.81
CA GLY A 133 -32.17 26.95 -18.10
C GLY A 133 -33.23 27.38 -17.12
N PHE A 134 -32.94 27.41 -15.81
CA PHE A 134 -33.83 27.89 -14.78
C PHE A 134 -34.20 29.35 -15.01
N LEU A 135 -33.23 30.23 -15.25
CA LEU A 135 -33.50 31.65 -15.54
C LEU A 135 -34.36 31.81 -16.80
N LEU A 136 -34.07 31.08 -17.87
CA LEU A 136 -34.87 31.10 -19.10
C LEU A 136 -36.29 30.59 -18.89
N THR A 137 -36.46 29.50 -18.16
CA THR A 137 -37.78 28.86 -17.94
C THR A 137 -38.59 29.60 -16.87
N PHE A 138 -37.92 30.15 -15.85
CA PHE A 138 -38.51 31.00 -14.82
C PHE A 138 -39.06 32.30 -15.43
N LEU A 139 -38.38 32.86 -16.43
CA LEU A 139 -38.87 34.01 -17.18
C LEU A 139 -40.00 33.65 -18.16
N TRP A 140 -40.16 32.38 -18.55
CA TRP A 140 -41.10 31.96 -19.61
C TRP A 140 -42.39 31.30 -19.10
N GLU A 141 -42.36 30.41 -18.08
CA GLU A 141 -43.53 29.58 -17.68
C GLU A 141 -43.78 29.46 -16.17
N GLY A 142 -43.70 30.55 -15.40
CA GLY A 142 -43.84 30.55 -13.94
C GLY A 142 -44.81 29.51 -13.34
N GLY A 143 -44.28 28.55 -12.56
CA GLY A 143 -45.04 27.72 -11.62
C GLY A 143 -44.86 26.20 -11.74
N MET A 144 -44.98 25.59 -12.93
CA MET A 144 -45.03 24.12 -13.04
C MET A 144 -43.69 23.41 -12.86
N PHE A 145 -42.56 24.11 -13.03
CA PHE A 145 -41.22 23.53 -12.95
C PHE A 145 -40.76 23.20 -11.51
N TYR A 146 -41.37 23.83 -10.50
CA TYR A 146 -40.97 23.67 -9.10
C TYR A 146 -41.27 22.26 -8.55
N GLY A 147 -42.35 21.62 -9.02
CA GLY A 147 -42.71 20.26 -8.59
C GLY A 147 -41.69 19.22 -9.01
N SER A 148 -41.21 19.27 -10.26
CA SER A 148 -40.19 18.33 -10.75
C SER A 148 -38.83 18.51 -10.09
N LEU A 149 -38.47 19.75 -9.75
CA LEU A 149 -37.18 20.07 -9.11
C LEU A 149 -37.11 19.53 -7.68
N ILE A 150 -38.19 19.67 -6.91
CA ILE A 150 -38.31 19.10 -5.56
C ILE A 150 -38.20 17.57 -5.61
N ILE A 151 -38.87 16.92 -6.56
CA ILE A 151 -38.81 15.46 -6.73
C ILE A 151 -37.38 15.00 -7.07
N GLN A 152 -36.67 15.69 -7.98
CA GLN A 152 -35.30 15.35 -8.33
C GLN A 152 -34.33 15.52 -7.16
N VAL A 153 -34.49 16.57 -6.34
CA VAL A 153 -33.68 16.79 -5.13
C VAL A 153 -33.95 15.72 -4.08
N ILE A 154 -35.22 15.32 -3.87
CA ILE A 154 -35.57 14.24 -2.93
C ILE A 154 -34.94 12.91 -3.36
N ILE A 155 -34.99 12.59 -4.67
CA ILE A 155 -34.34 11.39 -5.21
C ILE A 155 -32.82 11.48 -4.95
N PHE A 156 -32.17 12.59 -5.31
CA PHE A 156 -30.73 12.76 -5.11
C PHE A 156 -30.29 12.64 -3.63
N LEU A 157 -31.04 13.25 -2.71
CA LEU A 157 -30.76 13.16 -1.27
C LEU A 157 -30.95 11.74 -0.73
N SER A 158 -31.96 11.01 -1.24
CA SER A 158 -32.18 9.59 -0.89
C SER A 158 -31.00 8.70 -1.32
N TRP A 159 -30.37 9.02 -2.46
CA TRP A 159 -29.17 8.34 -2.93
C TRP A 159 -27.93 8.66 -2.09
N ILE A 160 -27.70 9.93 -1.76
CA ILE A 160 -26.59 10.35 -0.90
C ILE A 160 -26.64 9.63 0.44
N GLY A 161 -27.82 9.55 1.08
CA GLY A 161 -27.98 8.85 2.36
C GLY A 161 -27.62 7.37 2.28
N THR A 162 -27.99 6.69 1.19
CA THR A 162 -27.67 5.28 0.95
C THR A 162 -26.17 5.07 0.72
N ILE A 163 -25.53 5.95 -0.06
CA ILE A 163 -24.07 5.92 -0.30
C ILE A 163 -23.30 6.20 1.00
N PHE A 164 -23.73 7.19 1.79
CA PHE A 164 -23.13 7.47 3.09
C PHE A 164 -23.30 6.29 4.06
N TYR A 165 -24.46 5.66 4.11
CA TYR A 165 -24.67 4.46 4.93
C TYR A 165 -23.77 3.30 4.48
N LEU A 166 -23.48 3.15 3.19
CA LEU A 166 -22.56 2.12 2.72
C LEU A 166 -21.09 2.41 3.01
N LEU A 167 -20.69 3.68 2.87
CA LEU A 167 -19.30 4.10 3.08
C LEU A 167 -18.93 4.22 4.57
N PHE A 168 -19.91 4.54 5.42
CA PHE A 168 -19.67 4.91 6.81
C PHE A 168 -20.55 4.14 7.82
N GLY A 169 -21.51 3.32 7.38
CA GLY A 169 -22.51 2.66 8.23
C GLY A 169 -22.04 1.41 8.97
N GLU A 170 -20.74 1.22 9.16
CA GLU A 170 -20.20 0.36 10.22
C GLU A 170 -19.96 1.18 11.50
N TRP A 171 -20.99 1.87 11.98
CA TRP A 171 -21.00 2.44 13.33
C TRP A 171 -21.66 1.44 14.28
N ASP A 172 -20.83 0.55 14.84
CA ASP A 172 -20.97 -0.12 16.14
C ASP A 172 -22.38 -0.31 16.72
N LYS A 173 -23.27 -0.97 15.98
CA LYS A 173 -24.47 -1.55 16.60
C LYS A 173 -24.28 -3.06 16.81
N PRO A 174 -24.20 -3.54 18.06
CA PRO A 174 -24.22 -4.96 18.35
C PRO A 174 -25.57 -5.52 17.90
N SER A 175 -25.53 -6.44 16.93
CA SER A 175 -26.72 -6.93 16.24
C SER A 175 -27.30 -8.18 16.90
N SER A 176 -28.61 -8.19 17.15
CA SER A 176 -29.38 -9.44 17.22
C SER A 176 -30.13 -9.77 15.92
N SER A 177 -30.08 -8.91 14.89
CA SER A 177 -30.61 -9.25 13.57
C SER A 177 -29.90 -8.49 12.45
N LYS A 178 -28.76 -9.02 12.00
CA LYS A 178 -28.14 -8.55 10.74
C LYS A 178 -29.00 -9.03 9.57
N PRO A 179 -29.50 -8.13 8.70
CA PRO A 179 -30.12 -8.56 7.46
C PRO A 179 -29.11 -9.38 6.65
N SER A 180 -29.60 -10.39 5.93
CA SER A 180 -28.71 -11.27 5.15
C SER A 180 -27.89 -10.44 4.16
N ARG A 181 -26.62 -10.81 3.90
CA ARG A 181 -25.76 -10.13 2.91
C ARG A 181 -26.47 -9.92 1.57
N ILE A 182 -27.34 -10.86 1.20
CA ILE A 182 -28.14 -10.82 -0.03
C ILE A 182 -29.18 -9.69 0.03
N GLN A 183 -29.86 -9.46 1.15
CA GLN A 183 -30.82 -8.35 1.30
C GLN A 183 -30.13 -6.97 1.30
N GLN A 184 -28.93 -6.88 1.87
CA GLN A 184 -28.13 -5.65 1.79
C GLN A 184 -27.73 -5.38 0.34
N ILE A 185 -27.23 -6.39 -0.38
CA ILE A 185 -26.84 -6.27 -1.79
C ILE A 185 -28.06 -5.98 -2.67
N LEU A 186 -29.21 -6.65 -2.45
CA LEU A 186 -30.44 -6.41 -3.22
C LEU A 186 -30.99 -5.00 -2.99
N GLY A 187 -31.11 -4.54 -1.74
CA GLY A 187 -31.60 -3.19 -1.46
C GLY A 187 -30.69 -2.09 -2.02
N VAL A 188 -29.38 -2.36 -2.03
CA VAL A 188 -28.34 -1.43 -2.47
C VAL A 188 -28.10 -1.43 -3.97
N LEU A 189 -28.33 -2.53 -4.68
CA LEU A 189 -28.18 -2.58 -6.14
C LEU A 189 -29.50 -2.36 -6.87
N LEU A 190 -30.61 -2.96 -6.43
CA LEU A 190 -31.86 -2.92 -7.21
C LEU A 190 -32.54 -1.56 -7.15
N ILE A 191 -32.59 -0.91 -5.99
CA ILE A 191 -33.23 0.41 -5.88
C ILE A 191 -32.55 1.45 -6.79
N PRO A 192 -31.20 1.54 -6.81
CA PRO A 192 -30.52 2.46 -7.71
C PRO A 192 -30.45 2.02 -9.18
N LEU A 193 -30.70 0.75 -9.53
CA LEU A 193 -30.78 0.32 -10.94
C LEU A 193 -32.21 0.44 -11.50
N ILE A 194 -33.22 0.11 -10.70
CA ILE A 194 -34.63 0.11 -11.12
C ILE A 194 -35.10 1.53 -11.40
N ILE A 195 -34.70 2.54 -10.61
CA ILE A 195 -35.19 3.91 -10.80
C ILE A 195 -34.68 4.54 -12.11
N PRO A 196 -33.38 4.44 -12.49
CA PRO A 196 -32.89 4.85 -13.80
C PRO A 196 -33.48 4.03 -14.95
N ILE A 197 -33.70 2.73 -14.77
CA ILE A 197 -34.35 1.90 -15.78
C ILE A 197 -35.80 2.35 -15.98
N LEU A 198 -36.56 2.59 -14.91
CA LEU A 198 -37.94 3.08 -14.98
C LEU A 198 -38.02 4.51 -15.53
N SER A 199 -37.07 5.38 -15.20
CA SER A 199 -37.01 6.72 -15.79
C SER A 199 -36.64 6.66 -17.27
N LEU A 200 -35.79 5.72 -17.69
CA LEU A 200 -35.46 5.45 -19.09
C LEU A 200 -36.65 4.84 -19.86
N PHE A 201 -37.42 3.94 -19.25
CA PHE A 201 -38.68 3.42 -19.82
C PHE A 201 -39.75 4.51 -19.93
N ARG A 202 -39.91 5.37 -18.92
CA ARG A 202 -40.84 6.51 -18.96
C ARG A 202 -40.45 7.53 -20.01
N TRP A 203 -39.14 7.76 -20.18
CA TRP A 203 -38.58 8.56 -21.26
C TRP A 203 -38.83 7.95 -22.63
N MET A 204 -38.61 6.64 -22.81
CA MET A 204 -38.94 5.94 -24.06
C MET A 204 -40.44 6.01 -24.39
N GLY A 205 -41.32 5.96 -23.39
CA GLY A 205 -42.76 6.14 -23.57
C GLY A 205 -43.16 7.55 -24.03
N SER A 206 -42.38 8.58 -23.71
CA SER A 206 -42.58 9.96 -24.18
C SER A 206 -42.07 10.24 -25.60
N ILE A 207 -41.40 9.26 -26.23
CA ILE A 207 -40.91 9.33 -27.62
C ILE A 207 -42.01 8.92 -28.62
N ALA A 208 -43.18 8.43 -28.16
CA ALA A 208 -44.30 8.15 -29.05
C ALA A 208 -44.76 9.46 -29.73
N PRO A 209 -44.61 9.60 -31.07
CA PRO A 209 -44.80 10.87 -31.74
C PRO A 209 -46.29 11.16 -31.86
N SER A 210 -46.78 12.19 -31.17
CA SER A 210 -47.99 12.89 -31.58
C SER A 210 -47.57 14.26 -32.11
N ASP A 211 -47.35 14.29 -33.42
CA ASP A 211 -47.12 15.46 -34.26
C ASP A 211 -45.75 16.19 -34.17
N SER A 212 -45.19 16.29 -35.36
CA SER A 212 -43.85 16.70 -35.73
C SER A 212 -43.72 18.21 -35.88
N SER A 213 -42.85 18.86 -35.09
CA SER A 213 -42.04 20.01 -35.53
C SER A 213 -41.04 20.58 -34.49
N LEU A 214 -40.66 19.86 -33.43
CA LEU A 214 -39.66 20.37 -32.48
C LEU A 214 -38.25 19.82 -32.75
N PRO A 215 -37.20 20.66 -32.69
CA PRO A 215 -35.85 20.28 -33.09
C PRO A 215 -35.25 19.30 -32.08
N ILE A 216 -35.05 18.08 -32.57
CA ILE A 216 -34.46 16.95 -31.86
C ILE A 216 -32.96 17.26 -31.66
N ASN A 217 -32.60 17.82 -30.51
CA ASN A 217 -31.21 17.81 -30.01
C ASN A 217 -31.09 17.76 -28.48
N LEU A 218 -32.21 17.62 -27.75
CA LEU A 218 -32.22 17.41 -26.29
C LEU A 218 -32.14 15.92 -25.89
N PHE A 219 -32.18 14.99 -26.84
CA PHE A 219 -32.32 13.55 -26.60
C PHE A 219 -31.00 12.80 -26.34
N SER A 220 -29.83 13.38 -26.65
CA SER A 220 -28.52 12.70 -26.50
C SER A 220 -27.87 12.85 -25.13
N PHE A 221 -28.50 13.56 -24.18
CA PHE A 221 -27.89 13.95 -22.90
C PHE A 221 -28.24 13.07 -21.70
N SER A 222 -29.17 12.11 -21.82
CA SER A 222 -29.71 11.46 -20.62
C SER A 222 -28.90 10.27 -20.11
N VAL A 223 -28.20 9.49 -20.93
CA VAL A 223 -27.59 8.20 -20.50
C VAL A 223 -26.13 8.33 -20.06
N VAL A 224 -25.37 9.20 -20.73
CA VAL A 224 -23.93 9.42 -20.48
C VAL A 224 -23.60 9.76 -19.01
N PRO A 225 -24.33 10.67 -18.31
CA PRO A 225 -24.00 10.98 -16.93
C PRO A 225 -24.18 9.78 -15.99
N TYR A 226 -25.21 8.95 -16.18
CA TYR A 226 -25.42 7.76 -15.32
C TYR A 226 -24.33 6.71 -15.50
N VAL A 227 -23.85 6.50 -16.73
CA VAL A 227 -22.73 5.57 -17.00
C VAL A 227 -21.44 6.06 -16.34
N ILE A 228 -21.17 7.37 -16.42
CA ILE A 228 -20.03 8.00 -15.75
C ILE A 228 -20.15 7.87 -14.23
N THR A 229 -21.33 8.14 -13.65
CA THR A 229 -21.56 8.00 -12.19
C THR A 229 -21.39 6.55 -11.71
N LEU A 230 -21.83 5.56 -12.50
CA LEU A 230 -21.65 4.16 -12.15
C LEU A 230 -20.17 3.75 -12.19
N PHE A 231 -19.44 4.19 -13.24
CA PHE A 231 -17.99 3.98 -13.32
C PHE A 231 -17.26 4.65 -12.15
N ILE A 232 -17.77 5.81 -11.73
CA ILE A 232 -17.29 6.56 -10.57
C ILE A 232 -17.45 5.79 -9.27
N ILE A 233 -18.65 5.28 -9.01
CA ILE A 233 -18.93 4.52 -7.79
C ILE A 233 -18.09 3.24 -7.73
N VAL A 234 -17.91 2.55 -8.87
CA VAL A 234 -17.06 1.35 -8.95
C VAL A 234 -15.60 1.69 -8.68
N ALA A 235 -15.06 2.76 -9.29
CA ALA A 235 -13.69 3.19 -9.07
C ALA A 235 -13.44 3.63 -7.62
N ALA A 236 -14.37 4.37 -7.02
CA ALA A 236 -14.30 4.80 -5.63
C ALA A 236 -14.41 3.63 -4.64
N ALA A 237 -15.25 2.63 -4.92
CA ALA A 237 -15.35 1.42 -4.09
C ALA A 237 -14.06 0.58 -4.16
N LEU A 238 -13.44 0.51 -5.34
CA LEU A 238 -12.16 -0.19 -5.52
C LEU A 238 -11.02 0.54 -4.80
N THR A 239 -10.93 1.87 -4.92
CA THR A 239 -9.91 2.65 -4.20
C THR A 239 -10.13 2.64 -2.70
N TYR A 240 -11.37 2.77 -2.22
CA TYR A 240 -11.71 2.67 -0.79
C TYR A 240 -11.31 1.32 -0.19
N LYS A 241 -11.62 0.21 -0.87
CA LYS A 241 -11.24 -1.13 -0.40
C LYS A 241 -9.73 -1.29 -0.28
N VAL A 242 -8.95 -0.66 -1.17
CA VAL A 242 -7.49 -0.67 -1.14
C VAL A 242 -6.93 0.28 -0.07
N TRP A 243 -7.57 1.42 0.16
CA TRP A 243 -7.09 2.46 1.09
C TRP A 243 -7.48 2.25 2.55
N PHE A 244 -8.68 1.75 2.84
CA PHE A 244 -9.20 1.67 4.21
C PHE A 244 -9.07 0.30 4.86
N LYS A 245 -9.04 -0.79 4.07
CA LYS A 245 -8.92 -2.14 4.64
C LYS A 245 -7.49 -2.51 5.00
N ASN A 246 -6.52 -1.84 4.37
CA ASN A 246 -5.09 -2.03 4.58
C ASN A 246 -4.51 -0.69 5.02
N SER A 247 -3.86 -0.64 6.19
CA SER A 247 -3.14 0.56 6.63
C SER A 247 -2.20 1.01 5.52
N PHE A 248 -2.12 2.29 5.18
CA PHE A 248 -1.30 2.81 4.07
C PHE A 248 0.15 2.27 4.08
N SER A 249 0.68 1.98 5.27
CA SER A 249 1.96 1.29 5.45
C SER A 249 1.99 -0.11 4.83
N THR A 250 0.95 -0.93 4.95
CA THR A 250 0.84 -2.28 4.37
C THR A 250 0.71 -2.30 2.85
N THR A 251 0.40 -1.16 2.23
CA THR A 251 0.38 -1.01 0.76
C THR A 251 1.73 -0.53 0.23
N ILE A 252 2.52 0.16 1.07
CA ILE A 252 3.87 0.68 0.76
C ILE A 252 4.99 -0.24 1.27
N PHE A 253 4.66 -1.18 2.12
CA PHE A 253 5.53 -2.25 2.57
C PHE A 253 4.74 -3.53 2.37
N ASP A 254 5.29 -4.50 1.62
CA ASP A 254 4.77 -5.86 1.70
C ASP A 254 4.76 -6.21 3.18
N SER A 255 3.55 -6.41 3.70
CA SER A 255 3.37 -6.72 5.11
C SER A 255 4.09 -8.04 5.30
N PRO A 256 5.20 -8.09 6.06
CA PRO A 256 5.89 -9.35 6.24
C PRO A 256 4.85 -10.31 6.82
N THR A 257 4.65 -11.44 6.15
CA THR A 257 3.83 -12.49 6.72
C THR A 257 4.50 -12.96 8.01
N ILE A 258 3.76 -13.62 8.89
CA ILE A 258 4.34 -14.19 10.12
C ILE A 258 5.54 -15.10 9.76
N PHE A 259 5.43 -15.85 8.65
CA PHE A 259 6.52 -16.68 8.14
C PHE A 259 7.71 -15.87 7.62
N ASP A 260 7.49 -14.70 6.98
CA ASP A 260 8.59 -13.83 6.54
C ASP A 260 9.35 -13.24 7.73
N ALA A 261 8.64 -12.89 8.81
CA ALA A 261 9.25 -12.43 10.05
C ALA A 261 10.08 -13.55 10.70
N ASP A 262 9.54 -14.77 10.76
CA ASP A 262 10.26 -15.95 11.27
C ASP A 262 11.49 -16.26 10.42
N ASP A 263 11.41 -16.17 9.09
CA ASP A 263 12.53 -16.34 8.17
C ASP A 263 13.61 -15.27 8.37
N ALA A 264 13.22 -14.02 8.63
CA ALA A 264 14.15 -12.93 8.90
C ALA A 264 14.90 -13.14 10.24
N ILE A 265 14.20 -13.63 11.26
CA ILE A 265 14.79 -14.01 12.56
C ILE A 265 15.69 -15.23 12.40
N ALA A 266 15.26 -16.26 11.66
CA ALA A 266 16.07 -17.44 11.38
C ALA A 266 17.36 -17.07 10.63
N LEU A 267 17.27 -16.13 9.68
CA LEU A 267 18.43 -15.59 8.97
C LEU A 267 19.39 -14.88 9.92
N SER A 268 18.90 -13.94 10.74
CA SER A 268 19.74 -13.17 11.66
C SER A 268 20.44 -14.08 12.67
N LEU A 269 19.72 -15.05 13.24
CA LEU A 269 20.27 -16.06 14.14
C LEU A 269 21.28 -16.96 13.46
N SER A 270 21.01 -17.38 12.21
CA SER A 270 21.94 -18.23 11.47
C SER A 270 23.23 -17.48 11.13
N VAL A 271 23.14 -16.23 10.71
CA VAL A 271 24.28 -15.34 10.47
C VAL A 271 25.08 -15.15 11.76
N HIS A 272 24.41 -14.80 12.86
CA HIS A 272 25.05 -14.60 14.15
C HIS A 272 25.77 -15.86 14.63
N LYS A 273 25.12 -17.02 14.59
CA LYS A 273 25.73 -18.29 14.99
C LYS A 273 26.92 -18.67 14.09
N SER A 274 26.83 -18.41 12.78
CA SER A 274 27.93 -18.66 11.84
C SER A 274 29.13 -17.78 12.14
N LEU A 275 28.87 -16.53 12.52
CA LEU A 275 29.89 -15.57 12.92
C LEU A 275 30.58 -15.96 14.22
N LEU A 276 29.82 -16.35 15.26
CA LEU A 276 30.39 -16.86 16.51
C LEU A 276 31.31 -18.05 16.22
N HIS A 277 30.87 -19.02 15.42
CA HIS A 277 31.71 -20.15 15.07
C HIS A 277 32.96 -19.79 14.25
N ALA A 278 32.89 -18.74 13.42
CA ALA A 278 34.05 -18.25 12.68
C ALA A 278 35.06 -17.55 13.62
N LEU A 279 34.59 -16.87 14.66
CA LEU A 279 35.43 -16.26 15.70
C LEU A 279 36.10 -17.33 16.58
N ASP A 280 35.32 -18.33 17.00
CA ASP A 280 35.80 -19.47 17.80
C ASP A 280 36.93 -20.24 17.10
N GLN A 281 36.82 -20.43 15.78
CA GLN A 281 37.88 -21.06 14.97
C GLN A 281 39.21 -20.31 14.95
N VAL A 282 39.21 -19.00 15.25
CA VAL A 282 40.42 -18.18 15.33
C VAL A 282 40.88 -18.01 16.80
N GLY A 283 40.30 -18.79 17.72
CA GLY A 283 40.66 -18.78 19.14
C GLY A 283 40.17 -17.54 19.89
N ILE A 284 39.05 -16.94 19.44
CA ILE A 284 38.37 -15.85 20.15
C ILE A 284 37.29 -16.48 21.04
N ASP A 285 37.35 -16.20 22.35
CA ASP A 285 36.35 -16.69 23.30
C ASP A 285 34.97 -16.05 23.04
N THR A 286 34.06 -16.85 22.50
CA THR A 286 32.70 -16.41 22.16
C THR A 286 31.76 -16.37 23.36
N SER A 287 32.16 -16.89 24.53
CA SER A 287 31.31 -16.91 25.72
C SER A 287 30.98 -15.50 26.23
N GLN A 288 31.86 -14.54 25.95
CA GLN A 288 31.68 -13.13 26.26
C GLN A 288 30.84 -12.38 25.20
N LEU A 289 30.72 -12.96 23.99
CA LEU A 289 30.00 -12.41 22.86
C LEU A 289 28.51 -12.81 22.94
N ARG A 290 27.82 -12.38 23.99
CA ARG A 290 26.37 -12.62 24.11
C ARG A 290 25.59 -11.63 23.27
N LEU A 291 24.54 -12.13 22.60
CA LEU A 291 23.50 -11.26 22.05
C LEU A 291 22.90 -10.49 23.22
N HIS A 292 22.99 -9.15 23.22
CA HIS A 292 22.13 -8.36 24.09
C HIS A 292 20.71 -8.57 23.58
N ASN A 293 19.88 -9.28 24.35
CA ASN A 293 18.46 -9.52 24.02
C ASN A 293 17.60 -8.26 24.16
N GLU A 294 18.14 -7.08 23.90
CA GLU A 294 17.35 -5.85 23.79
C GLU A 294 16.74 -5.78 22.39
N THR A 295 15.87 -6.74 22.05
CA THR A 295 14.97 -6.55 20.91
C THR A 295 14.07 -5.37 21.22
N THR A 296 14.43 -4.18 20.73
CA THR A 296 13.66 -2.94 20.90
C THR A 296 12.28 -3.02 20.22
N GLN A 297 12.01 -4.09 19.47
CA GLN A 297 10.71 -4.44 18.90
C GLN A 297 10.06 -5.63 19.64
N GLY A 298 9.95 -5.54 20.96
CA GLY A 298 8.89 -6.27 21.66
C GLY A 298 7.56 -5.97 20.95
N ARG A 299 6.75 -7.01 20.69
CA ARG A 299 5.43 -6.93 20.05
C ARG A 299 4.70 -5.68 20.53
N ILE A 300 4.51 -4.71 19.63
CA ILE A 300 3.62 -3.57 19.87
C ILE A 300 2.22 -4.18 20.08
N GLY A 301 1.85 -4.45 21.34
CA GLY A 301 0.58 -5.08 21.72
C GLY A 301 0.62 -6.08 22.87
N GLU A 302 1.79 -6.53 23.34
CA GLU A 302 1.88 -7.33 24.57
C GLU A 302 2.50 -6.47 25.68
N SER A 303 1.63 -5.84 26.47
CA SER A 303 2.01 -5.27 27.76
C SER A 303 2.48 -6.41 28.68
N VAL A 304 3.73 -6.34 29.10
CA VAL A 304 4.27 -7.13 30.24
C VAL A 304 3.67 -6.61 31.53
#